data_AF-A0A089Z8Q1-F1
#
_entry.id   AF-A0A089Z8Q1-F1
#
_cell.length_a   1.000
_cell.length_b   1.000
_cell.length_c   1.000
_cell.angle_alpha   90.00
_cell.angle_beta   90.00
_cell.angle_gamma   90.00
#
_symmetry.space_group_name_H-M   'P 1'
#
loop_
_entity.id
_entity.type
_entity.pdbx_description
1 polymer ?
#
loop_
_entity_poly.entity_id
_entity_poly.type
_entity_poly.pdbx_seq_one_letter_code
_entity_poly.pdbx_strand_id
1 'polypeptide(L)' 'MIPVRCLSCGKVVSAYFEDYQKRVEMGEDPKEVLDDLGITRYCCRRMFIAHVEVW' A
#
# COMPACT_ATOMS: atom_id res chain seq x y z
N MET A 1 -1.85 0.91 11.74
CA MET A 1 -0.58 1.69 11.71
C MET A 1 0.42 0.99 10.80
N ILE A 2 0.70 1.56 9.63
CA ILE A 2 1.60 0.97 8.63
C ILE A 2 3.06 1.39 8.88
N PRO A 3 4.07 0.54 8.59
CA PRO A 3 5.46 0.98 8.60
C PRO A 3 5.72 2.14 7.63
N VAL A 4 6.50 3.13 8.08
CA VAL A 4 6.87 4.32 7.29
C VAL A 4 7.62 3.94 6.00
N ARG A 5 8.48 2.92 6.08
CA ARG A 5 9.25 2.38 4.95
C ARG A 5 9.02 0.88 4.82
N CYS A 6 9.13 0.37 3.59
CA CYS A 6 9.06 -1.06 3.34
C CYS A 6 10.30 -1.74 3.93
N LEU A 7 10.07 -2.84 4.64
CA LEU A 7 11.09 -3.60 5.35
C LEU A 7 12.16 -4.21 4.44
N SER A 8 11.88 -4.38 3.15
CA SER A 8 12.85 -4.92 2.18
C SER A 8 13.40 -3.87 1.21
N CYS A 9 12.54 -3.04 0.63
CA CYS A 9 12.94 -2.09 -0.41
C CYS A 9 13.35 -0.71 0.13
N GLY A 10 12.99 -0.37 1.37
CA GLY A 10 13.24 0.95 1.96
C GLY A 10 12.41 2.09 1.37
N LYS A 11 11.57 1.85 0.35
CA LYS A 11 10.65 2.84 -0.23
C LYS A 11 9.69 3.33 0.85
N VAL A 12 9.36 4.62 0.84
CA VAL A 12 8.35 5.20 1.73
C VAL A 12 6.98 4.68 1.32
N VAL A 13 6.26 4.09 2.27
CA VAL A 13 4.99 3.38 2.03
C VAL A 13 3.83 4.11 2.70
N SER A 14 4.08 4.75 3.84
CA SER A 14 3.05 5.43 4.63
C SER A 14 2.37 6.57 3.89
N ALA A 15 3.11 7.31 3.06
CA ALA A 15 2.57 8.44 2.31
C ALA A 15 1.51 8.02 1.27
N TYR A 16 1.57 6.78 0.78
CA TYR A 16 0.66 6.27 -0.25
C TYR A 16 -0.48 5.44 0.35
N PHE A 17 -0.47 5.19 1.65
CA PHE A 17 -1.42 4.27 2.29
C PHE A 17 -2.82 4.87 2.39
N GLU A 18 -2.94 6.17 2.72
CA GLU A 18 -4.24 6.83 2.79
C GLU A 18 -4.96 6.87 1.43
N ASP A 19 -4.22 7.16 0.35
CA ASP A 19 -4.77 7.16 -1.00
C ASP A 19 -5.18 5.75 -1.44
N TYR A 20 -4.35 4.74 -1.12
CA TYR A 20 -4.68 3.35 -1.37
C TYR A 20 -5.97 2.95 -0.64
N GLN A 21 -6.10 3.28 0.64
CA GLN A 21 -7.28 2.91 1.44
C GLN A 21 -8.55 3.58 0.92
N LYS A 22 -8.52 4.88 0.62
CA LYS A 22 -9.67 5.59 0.04
C LYS A 22 -10.12 4.97 -1.29
N ARG A 23 -9.17 4.63 -2.17
CA ARG A 23 -9.50 4.02 -3.48
C ARG A 23 -10.06 2.62 -3.36
N VAL A 24 -9.51 1.81 -2.45
CA VAL A 24 -10.04 0.47 -2.17
C VAL A 24 -11.44 0.55 -1.55
N GLU A 25 -11.70 1.53 -0.67
CA GLU A 25 -13.05 1.78 -0.12
C GLU A 25 -14.06 2.26 -1.18
N MET A 26 -13.61 3.00 -2.20
CA MET A 26 -14.42 3.35 -3.37
C MET A 26 -14.74 2.14 -4.27
N GLY A 27 -14.14 0.97 -4.02
CA GLY A 27 -14.36 -0.25 -4.78
C GLY A 27 -13.44 -0.41 -5.99
N GLU A 28 -12.35 0.36 -6.09
CA GLU A 28 -11.32 0.15 -7.10
C GLU A 28 -10.52 -1.14 -6.82
N ASP A 29 -10.06 -1.78 -7.89
CA ASP A 29 -9.30 -3.02 -7.78
C ASP A 29 -7.92 -2.72 -7.14
N PRO A 30 -7.55 -3.37 -6.02
CA PRO A 30 -6.33 -3.03 -5.28
C PRO A 30 -5.07 -3.13 -6.13
N LYS A 31 -5.10 -4.00 -7.14
CA LYS A 31 -3.99 -4.19 -8.06
C LYS A 31 -3.78 -2.96 -8.94
N GLU A 32 -4.85 -2.42 -9.53
CA GLU A 32 -4.79 -1.23 -10.38
C GLU A 32 -4.38 0.00 -9.57
N VAL A 33 -4.89 0.12 -8.34
CA VAL A 33 -4.50 1.20 -7.42
C VAL A 33 -3.00 1.15 -7.12
N LEU A 34 -2.45 -0.04 -6.85
CA LEU A 34 -1.01 -0.20 -6.58
C LEU A 34 -0.14 0.06 -7.82
N ASP A 35 -0.65 -0.22 -9.01
CA ASP A 35 0.02 0.09 -10.27
C ASP A 35 0.00 1.60 -10.56
N ASP A 36 -1.12 2.29 -10.33
CA ASP A 36 -1.26 3.74 -10.49
C ASP A 36 -0.38 4.52 -9.49
N LEU A 37 -0.26 4.03 -8.25
CA LEU A 37 0.65 4.57 -7.22
C LEU A 37 2.14 4.30 -7.53
N GLY A 38 2.47 3.64 -8.65
CA GLY A 38 3.84 3.36 -9.06
C GLY A 38 4.58 2.38 -8.14
N ILE A 39 3.84 1.47 -7.50
CA ILE A 39 4.40 0.47 -6.59
C ILE A 39 4.66 -0.80 -7.38
N THR A 40 5.74 -0.85 -8.14
CA THR A 40 6.02 -1.98 -9.04
C THR A 40 6.57 -3.23 -8.34
N ARG A 41 7.25 -3.07 -7.20
CA ARG A 41 7.90 -4.19 -6.50
C ARG A 41 6.95 -4.92 -5.56
N TYR A 42 6.94 -6.25 -5.66
CA TYR A 42 6.13 -7.15 -4.83
C TYR A 42 6.37 -6.96 -3.32
N CYS A 43 7.61 -6.67 -2.91
CA CYS A 43 7.97 -6.48 -1.51
C CYS A 43 7.30 -5.26 -0.89
N CYS A 44 7.14 -4.19 -1.67
CA CYS A 44 6.45 -2.99 -1.22
C CYS A 44 4.91 -3.21 -1.31
N ARG A 45 4.39 -3.96 -2.30
CA ARG A 45 2.95 -4.33 -2.41
C ARG A 45 2.44 -5.18 -1.25
N ARG A 46 3.25 -6.14 -0.79
CA ARG A 46 2.90 -7.00 0.36
C ARG A 46 2.54 -6.18 1.59
N MET A 47 3.16 -5.02 1.79
CA MET A 47 2.88 -4.16 2.93
C MET A 47 1.48 -3.55 2.90
N PHE A 48 0.87 -3.34 1.73
CA PHE A 48 -0.50 -2.84 1.61
C PHE A 48 -1.52 -3.97 1.73
N ILE A 49 -1.26 -5.10 1.07
CA ILE A 49 -2.20 -6.23 1.02
C ILE A 49 -2.30 -6.94 2.37
N ALA A 50 -1.17 -7.09 3.08
CA ALA A 50 -1.13 -7.78 4.36
C ALA A 50 -1.32 -6.83 5.56
N HIS A 51 -1.58 -5.54 5.32
CA HIS A 51 -1.85 -4.62 6.42
C HIS A 51 -3.27 -4.86 6.93
N VAL A 52 -3.36 -5.20 8.20
CA VAL A 52 -4.62 -5.27 8.93
C VAL A 52 -4.57 -4.20 10.01
N GLU A 53 -5.55 -3.30 10.01
CA GLU A 53 -5.74 -2.34 11.08
C GLU A 53 -6.34 -3.07 12.27
N VAL A 54 -5.47 -3.47 13.21
CA VAL A 54 -5.85 -4.21 14.42
C VAL A 54 -6.14 -3.32 15.63
N TRP A 55 -6.13 -1.99 15.47
CA TRP A 55 -6.37 -1.02 16.53
C TRP A 55 -6.96 0.27 15.98
#